data_AF-A0A7C1A963-F1
#
_entry.id   AF-A0A7C1A963-F1
#
_cell.length_a   1.000
_cell.length_b   1.000
_cell.length_c   1.000
_cell.angle_alpha   90.00
_cell.angle_beta   90.00
_cell.angle_gamma   90.00
#
_symmetry.space_group_name_H-M   'P 1'
#
loop_
_entity.id
_entity.type
_entity.pdbx_description
1 polymer ?
#
loop_
_entity_poly.entity_id
_entity_poly.type
_entity_poly.pdbx_seq_one_letter_code
_entity_poly.pdbx_strand_id
1 'polypeptide(L)'
;MSDKVFLLKIKAPQFWLEFAHRYGISEVVLIKGEGPCKSMIMGDTIIIDIEYRGIRGYRKILDVTSYEEVITAKFLHELAHYVKKHYSYKKKQSKIICLEDVCERSVEEILSDRCEREAWEFVAKFKHENPELFQALVEAVREYLN
;
A
#
# COMPACT_ATOMS: atom_id res chain seq x y z
N MET A 1 -8.87 -0.55 -31.70
CA MET A 1 -8.51 0.69 -30.97
C MET A 1 -7.54 0.27 -29.89
N SER A 2 -6.31 0.82 -29.83
CA SER A 2 -5.43 0.50 -28.71
C SER A 2 -5.94 1.27 -27.50
N ASP A 3 -6.50 0.56 -26.53
CA ASP A 3 -6.90 1.15 -25.26
C ASP A 3 -5.66 1.77 -24.61
N LYS A 4 -5.56 3.09 -24.66
CA LYS A 4 -4.45 3.81 -24.02
C LYS A 4 -4.68 3.76 -22.53
N VAL A 5 -3.92 2.89 -21.86
CA VAL A 5 -3.75 2.91 -20.40
C VAL A 5 -3.37 4.32 -19.98
N PHE A 6 -4.25 4.99 -19.24
CA PHE A 6 -4.01 6.34 -18.75
C PHE A 6 -3.66 6.26 -17.27
N LEU A 7 -2.37 6.33 -16.97
CA LEU A 7 -1.86 6.36 -15.60
C LEU A 7 -1.31 7.74 -15.29
N LEU A 8 -2.02 8.47 -14.44
CA LEU A 8 -1.55 9.71 -13.84
C LEU A 8 -0.63 9.38 -12.67
N LYS A 9 0.60 9.89 -12.72
CA LYS A 9 1.50 9.92 -11.57
C LYS A 9 1.27 11.21 -10.79
N ILE A 10 1.05 11.06 -9.50
CA ILE A 10 0.81 12.15 -8.56
C ILE A 10 1.87 12.01 -7.46
N LYS A 11 2.43 13.14 -7.02
CA LYS A 11 3.37 13.12 -5.90
C LYS A 11 2.62 12.64 -4.64
N ALA A 12 3.29 11.95 -3.73
CA ALA A 12 2.72 11.66 -2.43
C ALA A 12 2.73 12.91 -1.52
N PRO A 13 1.92 12.96 -0.45
CA PRO A 13 2.05 13.96 0.60
C PRO A 13 3.49 14.02 1.10
N GLN A 14 4.03 15.22 1.33
CA GLN A 14 5.40 15.40 1.79
C GLN A 14 5.69 14.62 3.09
N PHE A 15 4.70 14.59 3.99
CA PHE A 15 4.79 13.83 5.24
C PHE A 15 4.99 12.33 5.02
N TRP A 16 4.37 11.74 3.99
CA TRP A 16 4.58 10.33 3.64
C TRP A 16 5.99 10.08 3.13
N LEU A 17 6.53 10.99 2.31
CA LEU A 17 7.89 10.89 1.79
C LEU A 17 8.91 10.93 2.94
N GLU A 18 8.79 11.91 3.83
CA GLU A 18 9.65 12.04 5.01
C GLU A 18 9.53 10.84 5.94
N PHE A 19 8.31 10.34 6.14
CA PHE A 19 8.07 9.12 6.90
C PHE A 19 8.82 7.93 6.28
N ALA A 20 8.71 7.72 4.97
CA ALA A 20 9.30 6.60 4.25
C ALA A 20 10.83 6.70 4.16
N HIS A 21 11.38 7.92 4.03
CA HIS A 21 12.83 8.18 4.00
C HIS A 21 13.54 7.64 5.23
N ARG A 22 12.91 7.67 6.40
CA ARG A 22 13.46 7.10 7.66
C ARG A 22 13.68 5.58 7.57
N TYR A 23 13.06 4.92 6.61
CA TYR A 23 13.20 3.48 6.35
C TYR A 23 14.08 3.18 5.13
N GLY A 24 14.63 4.19 4.44
CA GLY A 24 15.48 4.01 3.25
C GLY A 24 14.72 3.96 1.92
N ILE A 25 13.44 4.33 1.90
CA ILE A 25 12.69 4.59 0.66
C ILE A 25 13.11 5.95 0.11
N SER A 26 13.37 6.05 -1.19
CA SER A 26 13.76 7.31 -1.84
C SER A 26 12.56 8.09 -2.37
N GLU A 27 11.51 7.40 -2.80
CA GLU A 27 10.36 7.99 -3.46
C GLU A 27 9.05 7.27 -3.11
N VAL A 28 7.97 8.05 -3.03
CA VAL A 28 6.60 7.53 -2.92
C VAL A 28 5.76 8.19 -4.02
N VAL A 29 5.16 7.38 -4.88
CA VAL A 29 4.37 7.81 -6.03
C VAL A 29 2.93 7.33 -5.86
N LEU A 30 1.98 8.25 -5.93
CA LEU A 30 0.57 7.90 -6.04
C LEU A 30 0.22 7.77 -7.53
N ILE A 31 -0.57 6.77 -7.89
CA ILE A 31 -1.03 6.57 -9.27
C ILE A 31 -2.54 6.49 -9.34
N LYS A 32 -3.12 7.05 -10.40
CA LYS A 32 -4.55 7.10 -10.65
C LYS A 32 -4.85 6.81 -12.12
N GLY A 33 -5.97 6.15 -12.42
CA GLY A 33 -6.48 5.93 -13.77
C GLY A 33 -6.56 4.47 -14.20
N GLU A 34 -7.13 4.25 -15.38
CA GLU A 34 -7.42 2.92 -15.92
C GLU A 34 -6.13 2.24 -16.39
N GLY A 35 -5.70 1.23 -15.65
CA GLY A 35 -4.54 0.42 -15.98
C GLY A 35 -4.38 -0.78 -15.06
N PRO A 36 -3.55 -1.77 -15.44
CA PRO A 36 -3.24 -2.90 -14.59
C PRO A 36 -2.25 -2.55 -13.48
N CYS A 37 -1.92 -1.26 -13.28
CA CYS A 37 -0.92 -0.85 -12.32
C CYS A 37 -1.52 -0.84 -10.92
N LYS A 38 -0.95 -1.70 -10.09
CA LYS A 38 -1.38 -1.93 -8.72
C LYS A 38 -0.38 -1.33 -7.75
N SER A 39 -0.72 -1.29 -6.46
CA SER A 39 0.25 -0.90 -5.44
C SER A 39 1.40 -1.90 -5.37
N MET A 40 2.62 -1.40 -5.27
CA MET A 40 3.84 -2.22 -5.26
C MET A 40 5.06 -1.42 -4.78
N ILE A 41 6.08 -2.13 -4.30
CA ILE A 41 7.44 -1.62 -4.14
C ILE A 41 8.32 -1.99 -5.36
N MET A 42 9.06 -1.02 -5.90
CA MET A 42 10.06 -1.19 -6.96
C MET A 42 11.40 -0.60 -6.54
N GLY A 43 12.36 -1.44 -6.16
CA GLY A 43 13.63 -0.96 -5.62
C GLY A 43 13.41 -0.26 -4.28
N ASP A 44 13.73 1.02 -4.21
CA ASP A 44 13.48 1.93 -3.08
C ASP A 44 12.33 2.91 -3.33
N THR A 45 11.47 2.65 -4.33
CA THR A 45 10.29 3.45 -4.66
C THR A 45 9.00 2.70 -4.32
N ILE A 46 8.13 3.32 -3.51
CA ILE A 46 6.77 2.81 -3.25
C ILE A 46 5.79 3.43 -4.24
N ILE A 47 4.97 2.60 -4.88
CA ILE A 47 3.90 3.00 -5.79
C ILE A 47 2.57 2.62 -5.16
N ILE A 48 1.68 3.60 -4.96
CA ILE A 48 0.35 3.38 -4.38
C ILE A 48 -0.72 3.75 -5.39
N ASP A 49 -1.50 2.76 -5.75
CA ASP A 49 -2.71 2.95 -6.55
C ASP A 49 -3.84 3.51 -5.67
N ILE A 50 -4.39 4.64 -6.10
CA ILE A 50 -5.50 5.31 -5.43
C ILE A 50 -6.83 5.19 -6.21
N GLU A 51 -6.88 4.52 -7.36
CA GLU A 51 -8.15 4.36 -8.10
C GLU A 51 -9.13 3.45 -7.34
N TYR A 52 -8.63 2.40 -6.67
CA TYR A 52 -9.46 1.43 -5.97
C TYR A 52 -10.10 1.97 -4.68
N ARG A 53 -11.44 2.10 -4.66
CA ARG A 53 -12.22 2.62 -3.51
C ARG A 53 -12.86 1.57 -2.60
N GLY A 54 -12.59 0.28 -2.81
CA GLY A 54 -13.24 -0.79 -2.04
C GLY A 54 -12.71 -0.93 -0.61
N ILE A 55 -13.48 -0.51 0.39
CA ILE A 55 -13.10 -0.61 1.81
C ILE A 55 -13.35 -2.02 2.39
N ARG A 56 -14.35 -2.74 1.86
CA ARG A 56 -14.87 -3.98 2.49
C ARG A 56 -13.86 -5.13 2.58
N GLY A 57 -12.96 -5.30 1.60
CA GLY A 57 -11.94 -6.36 1.68
C GLY A 57 -10.92 -6.08 2.78
N TYR A 58 -10.49 -4.82 2.90
CA TYR A 58 -9.50 -4.43 3.90
C TYR A 58 -10.03 -4.58 5.33
N ARG A 59 -11.34 -4.38 5.54
CA ARG A 59 -12.00 -4.67 6.84
C ARG A 59 -11.84 -6.10 7.34
N LYS A 60 -11.58 -7.06 6.44
CA LYS A 60 -11.34 -8.45 6.84
C LYS A 60 -9.97 -8.67 7.49
N ILE A 61 -9.01 -7.77 7.24
CA ILE A 61 -7.61 -7.89 7.67
C ILE A 61 -7.25 -6.81 8.70
N LEU A 62 -7.77 -5.61 8.52
CA LEU A 62 -7.53 -4.44 9.35
C LEU A 62 -8.84 -3.74 9.65
N ASP A 63 -9.01 -3.23 10.86
CA ASP A 63 -10.18 -2.43 11.21
C ASP A 63 -10.10 -1.03 10.58
N VAL A 64 -10.39 -0.94 9.28
CA VAL A 64 -10.41 0.31 8.49
C VAL A 64 -11.84 0.75 8.20
N THR A 65 -12.09 2.03 8.39
CA THR A 65 -13.40 2.67 8.33
C THR A 65 -13.54 3.62 7.16
N SER A 66 -12.44 4.21 6.68
CA SER A 66 -12.43 5.17 5.56
C SER A 66 -11.56 4.72 4.38
N TYR A 67 -11.75 5.39 3.24
CA TYR A 67 -10.95 5.16 2.04
C TYR A 67 -9.49 5.62 2.24
N GLU A 68 -9.26 6.72 2.94
CA GLU A 68 -7.92 7.22 3.28
C GLU A 68 -7.17 6.25 4.21
N GLU A 69 -7.86 5.60 5.14
CA GLU A 69 -7.28 4.52 5.93
C GLU A 69 -6.86 3.32 5.06
N VAL A 70 -7.64 2.98 4.03
CA VAL A 70 -7.26 1.94 3.05
C VAL A 70 -6.00 2.36 2.30
N ILE A 71 -5.94 3.58 1.76
CA ILE A 71 -4.78 4.07 1.03
C ILE A 71 -3.53 4.11 1.93
N THR A 72 -3.69 4.54 3.18
CA THR A 72 -2.62 4.52 4.18
C THR A 72 -2.16 3.10 4.53
N ALA A 73 -3.10 2.16 4.67
CA ALA A 73 -2.78 0.75 4.91
C ALA A 73 -2.00 0.14 3.73
N LYS A 74 -2.38 0.45 2.49
CA LYS A 74 -1.63 0.03 1.28
C LYS A 74 -0.20 0.56 1.31
N PHE A 75 -0.02 1.83 1.67
CA PHE A 75 1.31 2.42 1.82
C PHE A 75 2.18 1.72 2.85
N LEU A 76 1.65 1.51 4.05
CA LEU A 76 2.38 0.83 5.12
C LEU A 76 2.67 -0.63 4.79
N HIS A 77 1.77 -1.29 4.05
CA HIS A 77 1.96 -2.66 3.58
C HIS A 77 3.14 -2.78 2.60
N GLU A 78 3.22 -1.92 1.58
CA GLU A 78 4.36 -1.91 0.65
C GLU A 78 5.67 -1.54 1.36
N LEU A 79 5.62 -0.59 2.30
CA LEU A 79 6.76 -0.28 3.16
C LEU A 79 7.19 -1.48 3.99
N ALA A 80 6.25 -2.26 4.53
CA ALA A 80 6.55 -3.46 5.30
C ALA A 80 7.29 -4.49 4.43
N HIS A 81 6.87 -4.69 3.18
CA HIS A 81 7.60 -5.53 2.22
C HIS A 81 9.03 -5.06 2.02
N TYR A 82 9.27 -3.75 1.99
CA TYR A 82 10.62 -3.19 1.91
C TYR A 82 11.43 -3.47 3.18
N VAL A 83 10.92 -3.11 4.36
CA VAL A 83 11.60 -3.25 5.65
C VAL A 83 11.95 -4.71 5.95
N LYS A 84 11.05 -5.63 5.62
CA LYS A 84 11.23 -7.08 5.80
C LYS A 84 12.05 -7.74 4.68
N LYS A 85 12.47 -6.97 3.67
CA LYS A 85 13.24 -7.44 2.50
C LYS A 85 12.53 -8.55 1.72
N HIS A 86 11.19 -8.55 1.67
CA HIS A 86 10.40 -9.56 0.97
C HIS A 86 10.70 -9.62 -0.54
N TYR A 87 11.13 -8.50 -1.14
CA TYR A 87 11.58 -8.43 -2.53
C TYR A 87 12.85 -9.25 -2.82
N SER A 88 13.71 -9.48 -1.82
CA SER A 88 14.96 -10.24 -1.99
C SER A 88 14.73 -11.76 -2.01
N TYR A 89 13.60 -12.22 -1.47
CA TYR A 89 13.17 -13.63 -1.52
C TYR A 89 12.63 -14.03 -2.90
N LYS A 90 12.08 -13.09 -3.68
CA LYS A 90 11.64 -13.33 -5.06
C LYS A 90 12.69 -12.77 -6.04
N LYS A 91 13.69 -13.59 -6.38
CA LYS A 91 14.80 -13.27 -7.32
C LYS A 91 14.38 -13.01 -8.79
N LYS A 92 13.10 -12.76 -9.06
CA LYS A 92 12.58 -12.24 -10.33
C LYS A 92 11.48 -11.24 -9.98
N GLN A 93 11.57 -10.04 -10.54
CA GLN A 93 10.65 -8.90 -10.39
C GLN A 93 9.21 -9.17 -10.91
N SER A 94 8.68 -10.37 -10.71
CA SER A 94 7.36 -10.77 -11.20
C SER A 94 6.46 -11.13 -10.02
N LYS A 95 5.57 -10.19 -9.70
CA LYS A 95 4.41 -10.30 -8.80
C LYS A 95 4.74 -10.42 -7.30
N ILE A 96 4.91 -9.26 -6.68
CA ILE A 96 4.33 -9.01 -5.35
C ILE A 96 2.80 -9.18 -5.53
N ILE A 97 2.14 -9.85 -4.58
CA ILE A 97 0.71 -10.14 -4.69
C ILE A 97 -0.02 -8.82 -4.45
N CYS A 98 -0.38 -8.16 -5.53
CA CYS A 98 -1.09 -6.91 -5.44
C CYS A 98 -2.57 -7.14 -5.07
N LEU A 99 -2.87 -6.98 -3.78
CA LEU A 99 -3.98 -6.30 -3.09
C LEU A 99 -5.40 -6.12 -3.69
N GLU A 100 -5.64 -6.28 -4.99
CA GLU A 100 -6.99 -6.47 -5.53
C GLU A 100 -7.54 -7.85 -5.14
N ASP A 101 -6.64 -8.78 -4.84
CA ASP A 101 -6.94 -10.08 -4.26
C ASP A 101 -7.54 -9.98 -2.84
N VAL A 102 -7.34 -8.90 -2.06
CA VAL A 102 -7.90 -8.83 -0.69
C VAL A 102 -9.43 -8.76 -0.68
N CYS A 103 -10.01 -8.21 -1.74
CA CYS A 103 -11.45 -8.16 -1.91
C CYS A 103 -12.02 -9.46 -2.51
N GLU A 104 -11.25 -10.13 -3.36
CA GLU A 104 -11.67 -11.32 -4.12
C GLU A 104 -11.32 -12.64 -3.43
N ARG A 105 -10.31 -12.66 -2.56
CA ARG A 105 -9.83 -13.83 -1.81
C ARG A 105 -10.29 -13.79 -0.35
N SER A 106 -10.25 -14.96 0.28
CA SER A 106 -10.44 -15.12 1.71
C SER A 106 -9.21 -14.63 2.50
N VAL A 107 -9.40 -14.30 3.78
CA VAL A 107 -8.30 -13.90 4.67
C VAL A 107 -7.27 -15.02 4.78
N GLU A 108 -7.74 -16.26 4.84
CA GLU A 108 -6.94 -17.47 4.93
C GLU A 108 -6.02 -17.60 3.70
N GLU A 109 -6.54 -17.36 2.49
CA GLU A 109 -5.75 -17.38 1.26
C GLU A 109 -4.68 -16.28 1.26
N ILE A 110 -5.02 -15.07 1.70
CA ILE A 110 -4.10 -13.93 1.75
C ILE A 110 -2.98 -14.19 2.76
N LEU A 111 -3.33 -14.63 3.97
CA LEU A 111 -2.39 -14.86 5.07
C LEU A 111 -1.64 -16.20 4.96
N SER A 112 -1.99 -17.05 3.99
CA SER A 112 -1.24 -18.26 3.66
C SER A 112 0.14 -17.94 3.08
N ASP A 113 0.28 -16.83 2.35
CA ASP A 113 1.57 -16.31 1.93
C ASP A 113 2.27 -15.65 3.14
N ARG A 114 3.46 -16.15 3.46
CA ARG A 114 4.23 -15.68 4.61
C ARG A 114 4.61 -14.20 4.50
N CYS A 115 4.99 -13.73 3.31
CA CYS A 115 5.40 -12.35 3.09
C CYS A 115 4.21 -11.41 3.24
N GLU A 116 3.04 -11.79 2.71
CA GLU A 116 1.80 -11.04 2.88
C GLU A 116 1.38 -10.97 4.35
N ARG A 117 1.40 -12.12 5.06
CA ARG A 117 1.09 -12.16 6.49
C ARG A 117 2.00 -11.25 7.31
N GLU A 118 3.32 -11.36 7.13
CA GLU A 118 4.28 -10.51 7.85
C GLU A 118 4.10 -9.02 7.56
N ALA A 119 3.69 -8.66 6.33
CA ALA A 119 3.40 -7.29 5.95
C ALA A 119 2.10 -6.77 6.60
N TRP A 120 1.02 -7.56 6.60
CA TRP A 120 -0.24 -7.17 7.25
C TRP A 120 -0.12 -7.10 8.78
N GLU A 121 0.62 -8.02 9.40
CA GLU A 121 0.94 -7.98 10.82
C GLU A 121 1.71 -6.69 11.18
N PHE A 122 2.63 -6.26 10.31
CA PHE A 122 3.32 -4.97 10.49
C PHE A 122 2.34 -3.80 10.50
N VAL A 123 1.38 -3.74 9.55
CA VAL A 123 0.40 -2.64 9.50
C VAL A 123 -0.50 -2.66 10.74
N ALA A 124 -0.99 -3.83 11.14
CA ALA A 124 -1.84 -3.98 12.32
C ALA A 124 -1.10 -3.53 13.60
N LYS A 125 0.14 -3.99 13.75
CA LYS A 125 1.02 -3.59 14.86
C LYS A 125 1.31 -2.10 14.85
N PHE A 126 1.63 -1.52 13.69
CA PHE A 126 1.87 -0.09 13.54
C PHE A 126 0.65 0.74 13.95
N LYS A 127 -0.55 0.37 13.48
CA LYS A 127 -1.80 1.04 13.84
C LYS A 127 -2.08 0.97 15.35
N HIS A 128 -1.80 -0.17 15.98
CA HIS A 128 -2.00 -0.37 17.41
C HIS A 128 -0.99 0.40 18.28
N GLU A 129 0.29 0.33 17.93
CA GLU A 129 1.37 0.91 18.75
C GLU A 129 1.60 2.40 18.48
N ASN A 130 1.23 2.90 17.29
CA ASN A 130 1.44 4.29 16.87
C ASN A 130 0.15 4.92 16.29
N PRO A 131 -0.97 4.92 17.03
CA PRO A 131 -2.27 5.34 16.50
C PRO A 131 -2.28 6.80 16.03
N GLU A 132 -1.60 7.70 16.75
CA GLU A 132 -1.49 9.12 16.38
C GLU A 132 -0.72 9.30 15.07
N LEU A 133 0.38 8.56 14.89
CA LEU A 133 1.18 8.63 13.67
C LEU A 133 0.44 8.01 12.48
N PHE A 134 -0.29 6.92 12.71
CA PHE A 134 -1.19 6.36 11.71
C PHE A 134 -2.24 7.38 11.29
N GLN A 135 -2.88 8.05 12.25
CA GLN A 135 -3.87 9.08 11.99
C GLN A 135 -3.28 10.28 11.23
N ALA A 136 -2.08 10.73 11.57
CA ALA A 136 -1.39 11.80 10.85
C ALA A 136 -1.09 11.41 9.38
N LEU A 137 -0.74 10.15 9.11
CA LEU A 137 -0.58 9.65 7.73
C LEU A 137 -1.93 9.66 6.98
N VAL A 138 -3.02 9.26 7.64
CA VAL A 138 -4.38 9.29 7.08
C VAL A 138 -4.82 10.72 6.77
N GLU A 139 -4.56 11.67 7.66
CA GLU A 139 -4.91 13.08 7.46
C GLU A 139 -4.09 13.69 6.33
N ALA A 140 -2.79 13.41 6.26
CA ALA A 140 -1.94 13.89 5.17
C ALA A 140 -2.44 13.43 3.79
N VAL A 141 -2.94 12.19 3.67
CA VAL A 141 -3.51 11.73 2.39
C VAL A 141 -4.93 12.27 2.18
N ARG A 142 -5.73 12.46 3.23
CA ARG A 142 -7.06 13.08 3.14
C ARG A 142 -6.99 14.48 2.59
N GLU A 143 -6.12 15.32 3.13
CA GLU A 143 -5.94 16.71 2.66
C GLU A 143 -5.42 16.75 1.23
N TYR A 144 -4.64 15.74 0.82
CA TYR A 144 -4.04 15.68 -0.51
C TYR A 144 -5.00 15.19 -1.60
N LEU A 145 -6.02 14.39 -1.22
CA LEU A 145 -6.99 13.81 -2.16
C LEU A 145 -8.29 14.62 -2.30
N ASN A 146 -8.52 15.62 -1.44
CA ASN A 146 -9.65 16.55 -1.51
C ASN A 146 -9.25 17.88 -2.16
#